data_AF-A0AAA9ZJ37-F1
#
_entry.id   AF-A0AAA9ZJ37-F1
#
_cell.length_a   1.000
_cell.length_b   1.000
_cell.length_c   1.000
_cell.angle_alpha   90.00
_cell.angle_beta   90.00
_cell.angle_gamma   90.00
#
_symmetry.space_group_name_H-M   'P 1'
#
loop_
_entity.id
_entity.type
_entity.pdbx_description
1 polymer ?
#
loop_
_entity_poly.entity_id
_entity_poly.type
_entity_poly.pdbx_seq_one_letter_code
_entity_poly.pdbx_strand_id
1 'polypeptide(L)'
;MKDLGYAEQILGMRVTQVDGRITLDQEKYIEQLLERFGMNDCNPVSTPFDASQKLSKEMSPKSSDEVERMANVPFRELVGGLQFVAQCTRPDIAFAVNAVSSYNSNPGEAHWMAAKRILRYLKGTKDMKLVYSSESEESFHGYSDADWGNDPETRRSVTGYVFKHSGGAVAWSCRRQPTVALSTTEAEYMAIAAAGQEALWWRSFRAELSGLTTTVEMRCDNRSAMCLAEKEVGYSARTKHIDLRHHFVKEQLEQKTIALQHVPSEGQLADVLTKPVPYPKLREARKSLGVSQIQG
;
A
#
# COMPACT_ATOMS: atom_id res chain seq x y z
N MET A 1 33.98 14.12 -8.55
CA MET A 1 32.71 13.95 -7.81
C MET A 1 32.96 14.43 -6.39
N LYS A 2 32.17 15.36 -5.84
CA LYS A 2 32.34 15.83 -4.45
C LYS A 2 31.45 14.98 -3.54
N ASP A 3 32.03 14.44 -2.47
CA ASP A 3 31.29 13.80 -1.40
C ASP A 3 30.63 14.90 -0.53
N LEU A 4 29.31 14.81 -0.36
CA LEU A 4 28.50 15.75 0.43
C LEU A 4 28.15 15.18 1.82
N GLY A 5 28.69 14.01 2.16
CA GLY A 5 28.34 13.28 3.37
C GLY A 5 27.00 12.56 3.24
N TYR A 6 26.46 12.12 4.38
CA TYR A 6 25.19 11.40 4.43
C TYR A 6 24.03 12.29 3.97
N ALA A 7 23.10 11.69 3.20
CA ALA A 7 21.87 12.37 2.84
C ALA A 7 21.02 12.66 4.10
N GLU A 8 20.63 13.92 4.27
CA GLU A 8 19.73 14.37 5.34
C GLU A 8 18.29 14.61 4.84
N GLN A 9 18.13 14.88 3.55
CA GLN A 9 16.83 15.08 2.90
C GLN A 9 16.82 14.52 1.48
N ILE A 10 15.74 13.85 1.10
CA ILE A 10 15.49 13.34 -0.26
C ILE A 10 14.03 13.58 -0.59
N LEU A 11 13.75 14.37 -1.64
CA LEU A 11 12.40 14.62 -2.14
C LEU A 11 11.41 14.99 -1.01
N GLY A 12 11.78 15.87 -0.07
CA GLY A 12 10.90 16.27 1.04
C GLY A 12 10.74 15.25 2.18
N MET A 13 11.44 14.11 2.12
CA MET A 13 11.62 13.19 3.25
C MET A 13 12.87 13.56 4.04
N ARG A 14 12.78 13.51 5.37
CA ARG A 14 13.95 13.58 6.25
C ARG A 14 14.58 12.19 6.33
N VAL A 15 15.89 12.14 6.16
CA VAL A 15 16.71 10.93 6.30
C VAL A 15 17.57 11.09 7.55
N THR A 16 17.59 10.09 8.40
CA THR A 16 18.45 10.06 9.59
C THR A 16 19.18 8.73 9.64
N GLN A 17 20.49 8.79 9.83
CA GLN A 17 21.37 7.61 9.88
C GLN A 17 22.14 7.63 11.20
N VAL A 18 21.84 6.69 12.09
CA VAL A 18 22.45 6.60 13.44
C VAL A 18 22.56 5.12 13.82
N ASP A 19 23.73 4.71 14.32
CA ASP A 19 23.97 3.37 14.88
C ASP A 19 23.48 2.19 14.00
N GLY A 20 23.79 2.23 12.70
CA GLY A 20 23.38 1.18 11.76
C GLY A 20 21.89 1.19 11.39
N ARG A 21 21.16 2.24 11.77
CA ARG A 21 19.75 2.45 11.41
C ARG A 21 19.57 3.59 10.45
N ILE A 22 18.67 3.41 9.48
CA ILE A 22 18.22 4.45 8.57
C ILE A 22 16.73 4.67 8.83
N THR A 23 16.34 5.94 8.99
CA THR A 23 14.94 6.29 9.20
C THR A 23 14.50 7.34 8.19
N LEU A 24 13.32 7.13 7.62
CA LEU A 24 12.67 8.06 6.70
C LEU A 24 11.36 8.56 7.30
N ASP A 25 11.16 9.87 7.29
CA ASP A 25 9.90 10.46 7.75
C ASP A 25 9.52 11.73 6.99
N GLN A 26 8.25 12.09 7.11
CA GLN A 26 7.65 13.29 6.52
C GLN A 26 6.95 14.14 7.59
N GLU A 27 7.45 14.14 8.82
CA GLU A 27 6.80 14.81 9.96
C GLU A 27 6.50 16.28 9.65
N LYS A 28 7.50 17.04 9.20
CA LYS A 28 7.35 18.46 8.82
C LYS A 28 6.31 18.66 7.73
N TYR A 29 6.26 17.77 6.75
CA TYR A 29 5.28 17.86 5.66
C TYR A 29 3.85 17.56 6.17
N ILE A 30 3.72 16.56 7.05
CA ILE A 30 2.44 16.24 7.70
C ILE A 30 1.94 17.43 8.52
N GLU A 31 2.82 18.11 9.26
CA GLU A 31 2.47 19.33 10.00
C GLU A 31 1.99 20.46 9.08
N GLN A 32 2.70 20.72 7.98
CA GLN A 32 2.28 21.70 6.97
C GLN A 32 0.93 21.34 6.34
N LEU A 33 0.68 20.05 6.11
CA LEU A 33 -0.59 19.57 5.57
C LEU A 33 -1.73 19.78 6.59
N LEU A 34 -1.48 19.48 7.88
CA LEU A 34 -2.44 19.75 8.94
C LEU A 34 -2.77 21.24 9.05
N GLU A 35 -1.78 22.12 8.98
CA GLU A 35 -1.97 23.57 9.02
C GLU A 35 -2.78 24.06 7.83
N ARG A 36 -2.40 23.66 6.61
CA ARG A 36 -3.06 24.09 5.38
C ARG A 36 -4.55 23.78 5.36
N PHE A 37 -4.95 22.64 5.90
CA PHE A 37 -6.35 22.20 5.92
C PHE A 37 -7.06 22.50 7.25
N GLY A 38 -6.47 23.32 8.14
CA GLY A 38 -7.09 23.75 9.39
C GLY A 38 -7.31 22.61 10.40
N MET A 39 -6.40 21.63 10.41
CA MET A 39 -6.49 20.39 11.18
C MET A 39 -5.42 20.29 12.29
N ASN A 40 -4.72 21.38 12.61
CA ASN A 40 -3.69 21.40 13.65
C ASN A 40 -4.23 20.99 15.03
N ASP A 41 -5.44 21.44 15.38
CA ASP A 41 -6.07 21.19 16.69
C ASP A 41 -7.11 20.06 16.64
N CYS A 42 -7.09 19.24 15.58
CA CYS A 42 -8.03 18.13 15.48
C CYS A 42 -7.72 17.03 16.50
N ASN A 43 -8.78 16.40 17.02
CA ASN A 43 -8.64 15.22 17.87
C ASN A 43 -8.13 14.02 17.04
N PRO A 44 -7.02 13.38 17.42
CA PRO A 44 -6.48 12.26 16.67
C PRO A 44 -7.41 11.04 16.68
N VAL A 45 -7.25 10.15 15.71
CA VAL A 45 -7.94 8.85 15.64
C VAL A 45 -6.93 7.72 15.47
N SER A 46 -7.32 6.51 15.87
CA SER A 46 -6.43 5.35 15.87
C SER A 46 -6.31 4.63 14.52
N THR A 47 -7.25 4.85 13.59
CA THR A 47 -7.24 4.25 12.24
C THR A 47 -7.46 5.31 11.14
N PRO A 48 -6.78 5.21 9.99
CA PRO A 48 -6.92 6.18 8.89
C PRO A 48 -8.24 6.05 8.15
N PHE A 49 -8.87 4.88 8.19
CA PHE A 49 -10.16 4.61 7.57
C PHE A 49 -11.14 4.04 8.59
N ASP A 50 -12.42 4.35 8.42
CA ASP A 50 -13.50 3.80 9.25
C ASP A 50 -14.06 2.55 8.57
N ALA A 51 -13.86 1.38 9.19
CA ALA A 51 -14.30 0.10 8.62
C ALA A 51 -15.83 -0.03 8.50
N SER A 52 -16.61 0.79 9.23
CA SER A 52 -18.06 0.83 9.10
C SER A 52 -18.55 1.66 7.91
N GLN A 53 -17.68 2.53 7.37
CA GLN A 53 -18.02 3.44 6.29
C GLN A 53 -17.86 2.77 4.93
N LYS A 54 -18.91 2.86 4.10
CA LYS A 54 -18.87 2.46 2.69
C LYS A 54 -19.04 3.70 1.83
N LEU A 55 -17.93 4.24 1.34
CA LEU A 55 -17.97 5.36 0.39
C LEU A 55 -18.58 4.89 -0.94
N SER A 56 -19.40 5.75 -1.57
CA SER A 56 -20.00 5.47 -2.87
C SER A 56 -20.26 6.77 -3.63
N LYS A 57 -20.43 6.68 -4.95
CA LYS A 57 -20.74 7.87 -5.76
C LYS A 57 -22.10 8.45 -5.43
N GLU A 58 -22.98 7.67 -4.82
CA GLU A 58 -24.27 8.15 -4.32
C GLU A 58 -24.14 9.20 -3.21
N MET A 59 -22.96 9.31 -2.58
CA MET A 59 -22.65 10.34 -1.59
C MET A 59 -22.07 11.63 -2.23
N SER A 60 -21.99 11.69 -3.56
CA SER A 60 -21.62 12.92 -4.27
C SER A 60 -22.77 13.93 -4.23
N PRO A 61 -22.51 15.24 -4.41
CA PRO A 61 -23.53 16.27 -4.43
C PRO A 61 -24.67 15.97 -5.41
N LYS A 62 -25.91 16.08 -4.95
CA LYS A 62 -27.15 15.87 -5.73
C LYS A 62 -28.00 17.13 -5.86
N SER A 63 -27.92 18.04 -4.90
CA SER A 63 -28.64 19.33 -4.95
C SER A 63 -27.72 20.50 -5.31
N SER A 64 -28.31 21.60 -5.78
CA SER A 64 -27.60 22.87 -5.99
C SER A 64 -26.79 23.29 -4.75
N ASP A 65 -27.41 23.17 -3.58
CA ASP A 65 -26.83 23.61 -2.31
C ASP A 65 -25.65 22.72 -1.88
N GLU A 66 -25.68 21.43 -2.20
CA GLU A 66 -24.53 20.54 -1.99
C GLU A 66 -23.39 20.84 -2.96
N VAL A 67 -23.71 21.10 -4.23
CA VAL A 67 -22.71 21.47 -5.25
C VAL A 67 -22.02 22.77 -4.86
N GLU A 68 -22.78 23.78 -4.44
CA GLU A 68 -22.24 25.07 -4.00
C GLU A 68 -21.34 24.92 -2.76
N ARG A 69 -21.76 24.13 -1.76
CA ARG A 69 -20.95 23.83 -0.58
C ARG A 69 -19.63 23.14 -0.92
N MET A 70 -19.66 22.18 -1.86
CA MET A 70 -18.47 21.42 -2.25
C MET A 70 -17.59 22.13 -3.27
N ALA A 71 -18.08 23.15 -3.97
CA ALA A 71 -17.37 23.82 -5.05
C ALA A 71 -16.00 24.38 -4.65
N ASN A 72 -15.88 24.87 -3.41
CA ASN A 72 -14.65 25.47 -2.89
C ASN A 72 -13.88 24.54 -1.96
N VAL A 73 -14.29 23.27 -1.80
CA VAL A 73 -13.57 22.31 -0.97
C VAL A 73 -12.31 21.85 -1.72
N PRO A 74 -11.10 22.07 -1.18
CA PRO A 74 -9.84 21.69 -1.83
C PRO A 74 -9.55 20.17 -1.73
N PHE A 75 -10.51 19.34 -2.14
CA PHE A 75 -10.46 17.89 -1.98
C PHE A 75 -9.27 17.25 -2.72
N ARG A 76 -9.10 17.59 -4.00
CA ARG A 76 -8.02 17.05 -4.84
C ARG A 76 -6.64 17.43 -4.31
N GLU A 77 -6.53 18.65 -3.76
CA GLU A 77 -5.29 19.12 -3.16
C GLU A 77 -4.94 18.29 -1.92
N LEU A 78 -5.91 18.07 -1.02
CA LEU A 78 -5.68 17.24 0.16
C LEU A 78 -5.31 15.80 -0.24
N VAL A 79 -6.08 15.19 -1.16
CA VAL A 79 -5.79 13.84 -1.63
C VAL A 79 -4.40 13.77 -2.25
N GLY A 80 -3.98 14.75 -3.03
CA GLY A 80 -2.62 14.83 -3.58
C GLY A 80 -1.53 14.86 -2.51
N GLY A 81 -1.71 15.66 -1.45
CA GLY A 81 -0.77 15.70 -0.33
C GLY A 81 -0.72 14.40 0.48
N LEU A 82 -1.88 13.79 0.72
CA LEU A 82 -1.96 12.47 1.37
C LEU A 82 -1.32 11.36 0.53
N GLN A 83 -1.51 11.42 -0.79
CA GLN A 83 -0.95 10.48 -1.77
C GLN A 83 0.58 10.54 -1.79
N PHE A 84 1.17 11.71 -1.58
CA PHE A 84 2.61 11.86 -1.41
C PHE A 84 3.11 11.22 -0.11
N VAL A 85 2.44 11.46 1.03
CA VAL A 85 2.79 10.83 2.31
C VAL A 85 2.68 9.30 2.24
N ALA A 86 1.61 8.80 1.61
CA ALA A 86 1.34 7.38 1.47
C ALA A 86 2.38 6.64 0.62
N GLN A 87 2.93 7.28 -0.41
CA GLN A 87 3.92 6.69 -1.32
C GLN A 87 5.36 6.74 -0.81
N CYS A 88 5.66 7.71 0.05
CA CYS A 88 7.04 7.96 0.46
C CYS A 88 7.40 7.31 1.79
N THR A 89 6.56 7.46 2.83
CA THR A 89 6.93 7.00 4.20
C THR A 89 5.83 6.31 4.98
N ARG A 90 4.57 6.36 4.52
CA ARG A 90 3.40 5.88 5.27
C ARG A 90 2.57 4.85 4.49
N PRO A 91 3.08 3.62 4.28
CA PRO A 91 2.30 2.54 3.66
C PRO A 91 0.99 2.24 4.41
N ASP A 92 0.94 2.53 5.70
CA ASP A 92 -0.20 2.29 6.58
C ASP A 92 -1.43 3.19 6.31
N ILE A 93 -1.30 4.23 5.49
CA ILE A 93 -2.44 5.02 5.00
C ILE A 93 -2.80 4.73 3.54
N ALA A 94 -2.04 3.88 2.84
CA ALA A 94 -2.16 3.70 1.39
C ALA A 94 -3.57 3.28 0.96
N PHE A 95 -4.19 2.34 1.69
CA PHE A 95 -5.58 1.94 1.44
C PHE A 95 -6.55 3.11 1.59
N ALA A 96 -6.46 3.86 2.70
CA ALA A 96 -7.38 4.95 2.99
C ALA A 96 -7.30 6.06 1.94
N VAL A 97 -6.08 6.39 1.50
CA VAL A 97 -5.86 7.36 0.43
C VAL A 97 -6.40 6.84 -0.91
N ASN A 98 -6.14 5.57 -1.24
CA ASN A 98 -6.68 4.96 -2.45
C ASN A 98 -8.22 5.01 -2.49
N ALA A 99 -8.88 4.69 -1.36
CA ALA A 99 -10.33 4.73 -1.24
C ALA A 99 -10.89 6.13 -1.50
N VAL A 100 -10.36 7.18 -0.86
CA VAL A 100 -10.86 8.56 -1.08
C VAL A 100 -10.51 9.10 -2.47
N SER A 101 -9.40 8.66 -3.07
CA SER A 101 -8.95 9.15 -4.38
C SER A 101 -9.93 8.82 -5.52
N SER A 102 -10.75 7.78 -5.35
CA SER A 102 -11.78 7.36 -6.31
C SER A 102 -12.86 8.43 -6.56
N TYR A 103 -12.97 9.44 -5.68
CA TYR A 103 -14.00 10.48 -5.74
C TYR A 103 -13.46 11.86 -6.12
N ASN A 104 -12.21 11.93 -6.60
CA ASN A 104 -11.58 13.19 -7.01
C ASN A 104 -12.39 13.98 -8.05
N SER A 105 -13.16 13.31 -8.91
CA SER A 105 -13.93 13.99 -9.96
C SER A 105 -15.13 14.75 -9.42
N ASN A 106 -15.84 14.20 -8.42
CA ASN A 106 -17.07 14.76 -7.86
C ASN A 106 -17.19 14.40 -6.36
N PRO A 107 -16.37 15.00 -5.47
CA PRO A 107 -16.40 14.68 -4.04
C PRO A 107 -17.64 15.27 -3.36
N GLY A 108 -18.10 14.61 -2.32
CA GLY A 108 -19.20 15.06 -1.45
C GLY A 108 -18.72 15.16 -0.01
N GLU A 109 -19.59 15.61 0.89
CA GLU A 109 -19.21 15.88 2.30
C GLU A 109 -18.69 14.61 3.01
N ALA A 110 -19.31 13.45 2.76
CA ALA A 110 -18.85 12.18 3.32
C ALA A 110 -17.43 11.80 2.84
N HIS A 111 -17.11 12.10 1.57
CA HIS A 111 -15.78 11.91 1.01
C HIS A 111 -14.78 12.85 1.68
N TRP A 112 -15.16 14.13 1.86
CA TRP A 112 -14.33 15.13 2.52
C TRP A 112 -14.02 14.77 3.98
N MET A 113 -15.02 14.29 4.72
CA MET A 113 -14.85 13.79 6.09
C MET A 113 -13.93 12.57 6.17
N ALA A 114 -14.02 11.65 5.20
CA ALA A 114 -13.09 10.52 5.12
C ALA A 114 -11.64 11.00 4.86
N ALA A 115 -11.42 11.97 3.97
CA ALA A 115 -10.09 12.53 3.73
C ALA A 115 -9.54 13.26 4.98
N LYS A 116 -10.37 14.04 5.66
CA LYS A 116 -10.01 14.67 6.94
C LYS A 116 -9.72 13.66 8.05
N ARG A 117 -10.36 12.49 8.05
CA ARG A 117 -10.03 11.42 9.00
C ARG A 117 -8.58 10.95 8.85
N ILE A 118 -8.07 10.86 7.63
CA ILE A 118 -6.67 10.49 7.37
C ILE A 118 -5.72 11.51 8.02
N LEU A 119 -6.02 12.82 7.93
CA LEU A 119 -5.28 13.85 8.64
C LEU A 119 -5.33 13.67 10.16
N ARG A 120 -6.50 13.35 10.74
CA ARG A 120 -6.62 13.07 12.19
C ARG A 120 -5.75 11.89 12.62
N TYR A 121 -5.65 10.86 11.79
CA TYR A 121 -4.77 9.72 12.03
C TYR A 121 -3.29 10.12 11.96
N LEU A 122 -2.92 10.88 10.92
CA LEU A 122 -1.56 11.40 10.77
C LEU A 122 -1.18 12.35 11.92
N LYS A 123 -2.10 13.17 12.43
CA LYS A 123 -1.86 14.04 13.61
C LYS A 123 -1.38 13.24 14.82
N GLY A 124 -2.01 12.09 15.08
CA GLY A 124 -1.65 11.21 16.20
C GLY A 124 -0.44 10.31 15.93
N THR A 125 0.13 10.34 14.73
CA THR A 125 1.21 9.44 14.29
C THR A 125 2.28 10.16 13.47
N LYS A 126 2.37 11.49 13.55
CA LYS A 126 3.23 12.31 12.67
C LYS A 126 4.72 12.07 12.86
N ASP A 127 5.08 11.59 14.05
CA ASP A 127 6.43 11.27 14.51
C ASP A 127 6.86 9.83 14.18
N MET A 128 5.96 9.03 13.59
CA MET A 128 6.30 7.70 13.10
C MET A 128 7.20 7.78 11.88
N LYS A 129 8.20 6.90 11.86
CA LYS A 129 9.21 6.80 10.81
C LYS A 129 9.21 5.42 10.20
N LEU A 130 9.57 5.33 8.93
CA LEU A 130 9.94 4.08 8.28
C LEU A 130 11.39 3.76 8.66
N VAL A 131 11.61 2.58 9.24
CA VAL A 131 12.87 2.21 9.89
C VAL A 131 13.51 1.01 9.21
N TYR A 132 14.79 1.14 8.91
CA TYR A 132 15.65 0.07 8.44
C TYR A 132 16.80 -0.09 9.44
N SER A 133 17.19 -1.33 9.73
CA SER A 133 18.26 -1.61 10.70
C SER A 133 19.20 -2.69 10.20
N SER A 134 20.50 -2.51 10.38
CA SER A 134 21.52 -3.53 10.13
C SER A 134 21.42 -4.74 11.06
N GLU A 135 20.71 -4.62 12.18
CA GLU A 135 20.41 -5.72 13.10
C GLU A 135 19.26 -6.61 12.61
N SER A 136 18.52 -6.14 11.60
CA SER A 136 17.45 -6.94 11.00
C SER A 136 18.04 -7.99 10.06
N GLU A 137 17.34 -9.12 9.92
CA GLU A 137 17.69 -10.10 8.90
C GLU A 137 17.72 -9.44 7.51
N GLU A 138 18.82 -9.63 6.80
CA GLU A 138 19.01 -9.14 5.44
C GLU A 138 18.25 -10.01 4.43
N SER A 139 16.92 -10.08 4.57
CA SER A 139 16.04 -10.81 3.66
C SER A 139 15.18 -9.85 2.84
N PHE A 140 15.10 -10.09 1.53
CA PHE A 140 14.19 -9.40 0.63
C PHE A 140 13.04 -10.34 0.27
N HIS A 141 11.83 -9.99 0.68
CA HIS A 141 10.63 -10.79 0.46
C HIS A 141 9.40 -9.90 0.30
N GLY A 142 8.41 -10.40 -0.44
CA GLY A 142 7.16 -9.71 -0.73
C GLY A 142 5.95 -10.38 -0.09
N TYR A 143 4.87 -9.62 0.06
CA TYR A 143 3.53 -10.08 0.39
C TYR A 143 2.56 -9.59 -0.69
N SER A 144 1.57 -10.39 -1.04
CA SER A 144 0.49 -10.01 -1.96
C SER A 144 -0.86 -10.46 -1.42
N ASP A 145 -1.86 -9.60 -1.55
CA ASP A 145 -3.26 -9.85 -1.15
C ASP A 145 -4.21 -9.16 -2.15
N ALA A 146 -5.47 -9.62 -2.21
CA ALA A 146 -6.52 -8.95 -2.95
C ALA A 146 -7.85 -8.90 -2.19
N ASP A 147 -8.45 -7.71 -2.10
CA ASP A 147 -9.80 -7.57 -1.58
C ASP A 147 -10.83 -7.72 -2.71
N TRP A 148 -11.46 -8.90 -2.81
CA TRP A 148 -12.28 -9.29 -3.95
C TRP A 148 -13.63 -8.55 -4.01
N GLY A 149 -13.82 -7.81 -5.09
CA GLY A 149 -15.12 -7.28 -5.47
C GLY A 149 -15.72 -6.23 -4.54
N ASN A 150 -14.98 -5.67 -3.59
CA ASN A 150 -15.56 -4.76 -2.60
C ASN A 150 -15.84 -3.33 -3.09
N ASP A 151 -15.37 -2.95 -4.29
CA ASP A 151 -15.78 -1.69 -4.93
C ASP A 151 -17.29 -1.74 -5.27
N PRO A 152 -18.15 -0.91 -4.65
CA PRO A 152 -19.60 -0.96 -4.86
C PRO A 152 -20.02 -0.55 -6.28
N GLU A 153 -19.20 0.24 -6.98
CA GLU A 153 -19.51 0.81 -8.28
C GLU A 153 -19.08 -0.12 -9.42
N THR A 154 -17.84 -0.60 -9.35
CA THR A 154 -17.22 -1.35 -10.45
C THR A 154 -17.10 -2.84 -10.16
N ARG A 155 -17.31 -3.27 -8.92
CA ARG A 155 -17.06 -4.64 -8.43
C ARG A 155 -15.64 -5.13 -8.73
N ARG A 156 -14.69 -4.21 -8.97
CA ARG A 156 -13.28 -4.54 -9.17
C ARG A 156 -12.62 -4.69 -7.80
N SER A 157 -11.71 -5.66 -7.71
CA SER A 157 -10.95 -5.91 -6.50
C SER A 157 -9.86 -4.85 -6.29
N VAL A 158 -9.34 -4.75 -5.08
CA VAL A 158 -8.13 -3.98 -4.77
C VAL A 158 -6.96 -4.94 -4.63
N THR A 159 -5.90 -4.74 -5.41
CA THR A 159 -4.62 -5.45 -5.24
C THR A 159 -3.73 -4.67 -4.29
N GLY A 160 -3.18 -5.37 -3.31
CA GLY A 160 -2.16 -4.87 -2.39
C GLY A 160 -0.90 -5.72 -2.48
N TYR A 161 0.26 -5.08 -2.46
CA TYR A 161 1.53 -5.78 -2.23
C TYR A 161 2.50 -4.93 -1.43
N VAL A 162 3.41 -5.58 -0.73
CA VAL A 162 4.53 -4.93 -0.05
C VAL A 162 5.77 -5.80 -0.09
N PHE A 163 6.91 -5.20 -0.44
CA PHE A 163 8.24 -5.78 -0.35
C PHE A 163 8.99 -5.18 0.83
N LYS A 164 9.69 -6.03 1.55
CA LYS A 164 10.48 -5.67 2.72
C LYS A 164 11.95 -5.93 2.53
N HIS A 165 12.76 -5.13 3.18
CA HIS A 165 14.20 -5.31 3.31
C HIS A 165 14.67 -4.68 4.63
N SER A 166 15.60 -5.34 5.34
CA SER A 166 16.24 -4.83 6.56
C SER A 166 15.24 -4.29 7.61
N GLY A 167 14.14 -5.02 7.81
CA GLY A 167 13.11 -4.71 8.81
C GLY A 167 11.97 -3.80 8.33
N GLY A 168 12.15 -3.04 7.24
CA GLY A 168 11.17 -2.06 6.75
C GLY A 168 10.61 -2.37 5.36
N ALA A 169 9.48 -1.75 5.03
CA ALA A 169 8.93 -1.75 3.67
C ALA A 169 9.82 -0.91 2.73
N VAL A 170 10.10 -1.41 1.53
CA VAL A 170 10.90 -0.71 0.50
C VAL A 170 10.11 -0.46 -0.79
N ALA A 171 9.06 -1.25 -1.04
CA ALA A 171 8.09 -0.98 -2.09
C ALA A 171 6.72 -1.47 -1.65
N TRP A 172 5.68 -0.75 -2.03
CA TRP A 172 4.31 -1.16 -1.77
C TRP A 172 3.36 -0.58 -2.81
N SER A 173 2.19 -1.20 -2.93
CA SER A 173 1.13 -0.71 -3.79
C SER A 173 -0.23 -1.04 -3.19
N CYS A 174 -1.18 -0.13 -3.40
CA CYS A 174 -2.60 -0.34 -3.22
C CYS A 174 -3.27 0.22 -4.46
N ARG A 175 -3.85 -0.64 -5.29
CA ARG A 175 -4.49 -0.22 -6.53
C ARG A 175 -5.67 -1.09 -6.90
N ARG A 176 -6.72 -0.46 -7.44
CA ARG A 176 -7.84 -1.17 -8.03
C ARG A 176 -7.38 -1.98 -9.25
N GLN A 177 -7.88 -3.20 -9.36
CA GLN A 177 -7.61 -4.06 -10.50
C GLN A 177 -8.18 -3.46 -11.79
N PRO A 178 -7.49 -3.63 -12.94
CA PRO A 178 -7.96 -3.08 -14.21
C PRO A 178 -9.21 -3.79 -14.74
N THR A 179 -9.42 -5.05 -14.34
CA THR A 179 -10.54 -5.90 -14.75
C THR A 179 -11.25 -6.45 -13.51
N VAL A 180 -12.54 -6.80 -13.66
CA VAL A 180 -13.30 -7.47 -12.61
C VAL A 180 -12.83 -8.93 -12.53
N ALA A 181 -12.52 -9.40 -11.32
CA ALA A 181 -12.20 -10.79 -11.07
C ALA A 181 -13.48 -11.59 -10.78
N LEU A 182 -13.60 -12.78 -11.36
CA LEU A 182 -14.80 -13.63 -11.23
C LEU A 182 -14.79 -14.50 -9.97
N SER A 183 -13.67 -14.53 -9.23
CA SER A 183 -13.54 -15.24 -7.96
C SER A 183 -12.43 -14.62 -7.10
N THR A 184 -12.45 -14.90 -5.80
CA THR A 184 -11.35 -14.55 -4.89
C THR A 184 -10.01 -15.11 -5.37
N THR A 185 -9.98 -16.38 -5.81
CA THR A 185 -8.77 -17.01 -6.36
C THR A 185 -8.19 -16.23 -7.54
N GLU A 186 -9.04 -15.74 -8.43
CA GLU A 186 -8.62 -14.95 -9.58
C GLU A 186 -8.09 -13.57 -9.17
N ALA A 187 -8.75 -12.92 -8.22
CA ALA A 187 -8.31 -11.63 -7.69
C ALA A 187 -6.93 -11.75 -7.03
N GLU A 188 -6.72 -12.79 -6.23
CA GLU A 188 -5.44 -13.11 -5.59
C GLU A 188 -4.36 -13.43 -6.62
N TYR A 189 -4.70 -14.20 -7.65
CA TYR A 189 -3.76 -14.49 -8.74
C TYR A 189 -3.33 -13.22 -9.48
N MET A 190 -4.25 -12.29 -9.70
CA MET A 190 -3.92 -10.97 -10.28
C MET A 190 -3.03 -10.14 -9.34
N ALA A 191 -3.17 -10.26 -8.03
CA ALA A 191 -2.26 -9.65 -7.06
C ALA A 191 -0.87 -10.29 -7.07
N ILE A 192 -0.78 -11.62 -7.15
CA ILE A 192 0.49 -12.35 -7.33
C ILE A 192 1.17 -11.88 -8.62
N ALA A 193 0.46 -11.78 -9.74
CA ALA A 193 1.05 -11.30 -11.00
C ALA A 193 1.58 -9.87 -10.91
N ALA A 194 0.82 -8.97 -10.27
CA ALA A 194 1.26 -7.59 -10.02
C ALA A 194 2.51 -7.52 -9.14
N ALA A 195 2.54 -8.27 -8.05
CA ALA A 195 3.70 -8.35 -7.16
C ALA A 195 4.89 -9.03 -7.84
N GLY A 196 4.67 -10.01 -8.72
CA GLY A 196 5.72 -10.66 -9.49
C GLY A 196 6.44 -9.70 -10.44
N GLN A 197 5.71 -8.78 -11.09
CA GLN A 197 6.32 -7.73 -11.91
C GLN A 197 7.24 -6.82 -11.09
N GLU A 198 6.78 -6.41 -9.90
CA GLU A 198 7.57 -5.62 -8.96
C GLU A 198 8.80 -6.40 -8.45
N ALA A 199 8.63 -7.68 -8.12
CA ALA A 199 9.70 -8.57 -7.67
C ALA A 199 10.83 -8.67 -8.70
N LEU A 200 10.49 -8.77 -10.00
CA LEU A 200 11.50 -8.81 -11.06
C LEU A 200 12.28 -7.50 -11.17
N TRP A 201 11.61 -6.36 -11.03
CA TRP A 201 12.28 -5.06 -11.02
C TRP A 201 13.28 -4.98 -9.86
N TRP A 202 12.87 -5.33 -8.64
CA TRP A 202 13.76 -5.34 -7.47
C TRP A 202 14.89 -6.36 -7.58
N ARG A 203 14.63 -7.52 -8.18
CA ARG A 203 15.65 -8.54 -8.43
C ARG A 203 16.74 -7.99 -9.35
N SER A 204 16.37 -7.34 -10.45
CA SER A 204 17.32 -6.71 -11.36
C SER A 204 18.10 -5.58 -10.68
N PHE A 205 17.40 -4.69 -9.98
CA PHE A 205 18.04 -3.59 -9.24
C PHE A 205 19.05 -4.10 -8.20
N ARG A 206 18.69 -5.12 -7.42
CA ARG A 206 19.60 -5.72 -6.43
C ARG A 206 20.77 -6.46 -7.08
N ALA A 207 20.56 -7.08 -8.24
CA ALA A 207 21.63 -7.72 -9.00
C ALA A 207 22.65 -6.70 -9.51
N GLU A 208 22.20 -5.51 -9.94
CA GLU A 208 23.10 -4.41 -10.33
C GLU A 208 23.91 -3.88 -9.15
N LEU A 209 23.32 -3.80 -7.94
CA LEU A 209 24.00 -3.30 -6.75
C LEU A 209 24.98 -4.31 -6.12
N SER A 210 24.59 -5.58 -6.06
CA SER A 210 25.32 -6.61 -5.31
C SER A 210 26.09 -7.60 -6.20
N GLY A 211 25.81 -7.63 -7.49
CA GLY A 211 26.28 -8.68 -8.41
C GLY A 211 25.59 -10.03 -8.22
N LEU A 212 24.68 -10.16 -7.25
CA LEU A 212 24.02 -11.42 -6.91
C LEU A 212 22.56 -11.41 -7.35
N THR A 213 22.16 -12.49 -8.02
CA THR A 213 20.77 -12.71 -8.41
C THR A 213 20.18 -13.81 -7.54
N THR A 214 19.26 -13.43 -6.65
CA THR A 214 18.53 -14.38 -5.79
C THR A 214 17.08 -14.51 -6.23
N THR A 215 16.49 -15.67 -5.96
CA THR A 215 15.03 -15.84 -6.05
C THR A 215 14.35 -14.89 -5.07
N VAL A 216 13.27 -14.24 -5.49
CA VAL A 216 12.45 -13.40 -4.61
C VAL A 216 11.32 -14.23 -4.02
N GLU A 217 11.29 -14.34 -2.69
CA GLU A 217 10.17 -14.99 -2.00
C GLU A 217 8.96 -14.07 -1.97
N MET A 218 7.80 -14.58 -2.37
CA MET A 218 6.51 -13.90 -2.37
C MET A 218 5.51 -14.68 -1.53
N ARG A 219 4.95 -14.02 -0.53
CA ARG A 219 4.05 -14.59 0.46
C ARG A 219 2.60 -14.29 0.12
N CYS A 220 1.76 -15.33 0.12
CA CYS A 220 0.32 -15.25 -0.14
C CYS A 220 -0.41 -16.24 0.78
N ASP A 221 -1.62 -15.91 1.21
CA ASP A 221 -2.46 -16.78 2.05
C ASP A 221 -3.49 -17.59 1.24
N ASN A 222 -3.67 -17.29 -0.05
CA ASN A 222 -4.57 -18.03 -0.92
C ASN A 222 -3.91 -19.25 -1.58
N ARG A 223 -4.07 -20.42 -0.94
CA ARG A 223 -3.60 -21.72 -1.47
C ARG A 223 -4.15 -22.06 -2.86
N SER A 224 -5.37 -21.64 -3.18
CA SER A 224 -5.96 -21.91 -4.50
C SER A 224 -5.24 -21.13 -5.60
N ALA A 225 -4.85 -19.88 -5.33
CA ALA A 225 -4.10 -19.05 -6.26
C ALA A 225 -2.66 -19.56 -6.44
N MET A 226 -2.00 -19.97 -5.35
CA MET A 226 -0.68 -20.61 -5.40
C MET A 226 -0.71 -21.91 -6.20
N CYS A 227 -1.69 -22.78 -5.91
CA CYS A 227 -1.89 -24.04 -6.63
C CYS A 227 -2.13 -23.82 -8.13
N LEU A 228 -2.86 -22.76 -8.50
CA LEU A 228 -3.06 -22.36 -9.89
C LEU A 228 -1.75 -21.91 -10.56
N ALA A 229 -0.82 -21.31 -9.81
CA ALA A 229 0.48 -20.87 -10.31
C ALA A 229 1.47 -22.02 -10.50
N GLU A 230 1.43 -23.02 -9.60
CA GLU A 230 2.39 -24.13 -9.56
C GLU A 230 2.00 -25.30 -10.47
N LYS A 231 0.71 -25.55 -10.67
CA LYS A 231 0.27 -26.72 -11.45
C LYS A 231 0.25 -26.45 -12.95
N GLU A 232 0.55 -27.49 -13.72
CA GLU A 232 0.11 -27.62 -15.12
C GLU A 232 -1.41 -27.88 -15.18
N VAL A 233 -2.22 -27.02 -14.57
CA VAL A 233 -3.68 -27.18 -14.70
C VAL A 233 -4.01 -26.88 -16.16
N GLY A 234 -4.50 -27.89 -16.87
CA GLY A 234 -5.05 -27.74 -18.20
C GLY A 234 -5.98 -26.54 -18.28
N TYR A 235 -5.89 -25.81 -19.39
CA TYR A 235 -6.62 -24.60 -19.71
C TYR A 235 -8.07 -24.61 -19.18
N SER A 236 -8.32 -23.90 -18.08
CA SER A 236 -9.68 -23.75 -17.55
C SER A 236 -10.39 -22.64 -18.32
N ALA A 237 -11.61 -22.90 -18.82
CA ALA A 237 -12.41 -21.89 -19.50
C ALA A 237 -12.66 -20.61 -18.65
N ARG A 238 -12.52 -20.71 -17.32
CA ARG A 238 -12.71 -19.62 -16.36
C ARG A 238 -11.50 -18.70 -16.18
N THR A 239 -10.33 -18.99 -16.77
CA THR A 239 -9.11 -18.18 -16.60
C THR A 239 -8.61 -17.53 -17.90
N LYS A 240 -9.34 -17.68 -19.01
CA LYS A 240 -8.92 -17.17 -20.34
C LYS A 240 -8.63 -15.67 -20.36
N HIS A 241 -9.36 -14.87 -19.59
CA HIS A 241 -9.18 -13.41 -19.53
C HIS A 241 -7.98 -12.97 -18.68
N ILE A 242 -7.32 -13.90 -17.98
CA ILE A 242 -6.07 -13.67 -17.24
C ILE A 242 -4.91 -14.53 -17.75
N ASP A 243 -5.05 -15.15 -18.93
CA ASP A 243 -4.12 -16.16 -19.47
C ASP A 243 -2.66 -15.68 -19.54
N LEU A 244 -2.45 -14.44 -20.01
CA LEU A 244 -1.10 -13.85 -20.04
C LEU A 244 -0.48 -13.67 -18.65
N ARG A 245 -1.30 -13.34 -17.63
CA ARG A 245 -0.81 -13.25 -16.25
C ARG A 245 -0.46 -14.63 -15.72
N HIS A 246 -1.22 -15.65 -16.13
CA HIS A 246 -0.97 -17.04 -15.77
C HIS A 246 0.38 -17.52 -16.29
N HIS A 247 0.58 -17.39 -17.60
CA HIS A 247 1.84 -17.72 -18.24
C HIS A 247 3.02 -16.94 -17.65
N PHE A 248 2.86 -15.64 -17.39
CA PHE A 248 3.90 -14.83 -16.75
C PHE A 248 4.33 -15.38 -15.39
N VAL A 249 3.40 -15.55 -14.43
CA VAL A 249 3.75 -16.00 -13.08
C VAL A 249 4.36 -17.40 -13.12
N LYS A 250 3.79 -18.29 -13.94
CA LYS A 250 4.29 -19.66 -14.11
C LYS A 250 5.72 -19.68 -14.63
N GLU A 251 6.01 -18.93 -15.70
CA GLU A 251 7.36 -18.80 -16.26
C GLU A 251 8.36 -18.35 -15.19
N GLN A 252 7.99 -17.36 -14.37
CA GLN A 252 8.86 -16.87 -13.31
C GLN A 252 9.12 -17.90 -12.20
N LEU A 253 8.14 -18.76 -11.89
CA LEU A 253 8.31 -19.87 -10.96
C LEU A 253 9.20 -20.98 -11.54
N GLU A 254 8.98 -21.36 -12.80
CA GLU A 254 9.79 -22.36 -13.51
C GLU A 254 11.26 -21.92 -13.63
N GLN A 255 11.49 -20.63 -13.90
CA GLN A 255 12.83 -20.02 -13.95
C GLN A 255 13.44 -19.76 -12.57
N LYS A 256 12.69 -20.00 -11.48
CA LYS A 256 13.09 -19.70 -10.09
C LYS A 256 13.48 -18.23 -9.88
N THR A 257 12.91 -17.31 -10.66
CA THR A 257 13.10 -15.87 -10.45
C THR A 257 12.28 -15.39 -9.24
N ILE A 258 11.11 -15.99 -9.04
CA ILE A 258 10.27 -15.85 -7.84
C ILE A 258 9.98 -17.22 -7.23
N ALA A 259 9.61 -17.24 -5.96
CA ALA A 259 9.06 -18.42 -5.27
C ALA A 259 7.82 -18.00 -4.48
N LEU A 260 6.77 -18.82 -4.49
CA LEU A 260 5.57 -18.58 -3.67
C LEU A 260 5.70 -19.33 -2.34
N GLN A 261 5.36 -18.64 -1.25
CA GLN A 261 5.28 -19.24 0.08
C GLN A 261 3.93 -18.93 0.72
N HIS A 262 3.30 -19.96 1.28
CA HIS A 262 2.04 -19.77 1.99
C HIS A 262 2.28 -19.12 3.36
N VAL A 263 1.47 -18.10 3.69
CA VAL A 263 1.39 -17.53 5.05
C VAL A 263 -0.05 -17.60 5.57
N PRO A 264 -0.27 -17.73 6.90
CA PRO A 264 -1.61 -17.57 7.46
C PRO A 264 -2.15 -16.14 7.23
N SER A 265 -3.47 -15.98 7.14
CA SER A 265 -4.12 -14.67 6.94
C SER A 265 -3.86 -13.68 8.09
N GLU A 266 -3.55 -14.17 9.29
CA GLU A 266 -3.09 -13.33 10.41
C GLU A 266 -1.69 -12.74 10.14
N GLY A 267 -0.84 -13.48 9.41
CA GLY A 267 0.51 -13.07 9.02
C GLY A 267 0.58 -12.37 7.65
N GLN A 268 -0.55 -12.20 6.97
CA GLN A 268 -0.64 -11.53 5.67
C GLN A 268 -0.47 -10.01 5.86
N LEU A 269 0.71 -9.50 5.50
CA LEU A 269 1.02 -8.08 5.68
C LEU A 269 0.35 -7.17 4.65
N ALA A 270 0.04 -7.69 3.46
CA ALA A 270 -0.62 -6.92 2.41
C ALA A 270 -2.10 -6.62 2.70
N ASP A 271 -2.72 -7.27 3.69
CA ASP A 271 -4.10 -7.02 4.13
C ASP A 271 -4.39 -5.55 4.43
N VAL A 272 -3.44 -4.83 5.05
CA VAL A 272 -3.64 -3.41 5.40
C VAL A 272 -3.64 -2.48 4.20
N LEU A 273 -3.23 -3.00 3.04
CA LEU A 273 -3.22 -2.28 1.76
C LEU A 273 -4.47 -2.57 0.94
N THR A 274 -5.26 -3.60 1.25
CA THR A 274 -6.41 -4.02 0.44
C THR A 274 -7.75 -3.68 1.06
N LYS A 275 -7.82 -3.63 2.41
CA LYS A 275 -9.06 -3.44 3.16
C LYS A 275 -8.82 -2.68 4.47
N PRO A 276 -9.85 -2.04 5.04
CA PRO A 276 -9.72 -1.43 6.36
C PRO A 276 -9.58 -2.53 7.41
N VAL A 277 -8.61 -2.37 8.32
CA VAL A 277 -8.37 -3.32 9.42
C VAL A 277 -8.61 -2.67 10.79
N PRO A 278 -9.01 -3.46 11.81
CA PRO A 278 -9.09 -2.97 13.18
C PRO A 278 -7.75 -2.45 13.70
N TYR A 279 -7.79 -1.52 14.67
CA TYR A 279 -6.58 -0.91 15.24
C TYR A 279 -5.51 -1.91 15.72
N PRO A 280 -5.83 -3.02 16.42
CA PRO A 280 -4.82 -3.99 16.82
C PRO A 280 -4.02 -4.55 15.64
N LYS A 281 -4.72 -4.98 14.57
CA LYS A 281 -4.09 -5.49 13.34
C LYS A 281 -3.30 -4.39 12.62
N LEU A 282 -3.82 -3.16 12.55
CA LEU A 282 -3.08 -2.02 11.98
C LEU A 282 -1.79 -1.73 12.74
N ARG A 283 -1.82 -1.78 14.08
CA ARG A 283 -0.65 -1.53 14.93
C ARG A 283 0.43 -2.58 14.70
N GLU A 284 0.05 -3.85 14.63
CA GLU A 284 0.98 -4.95 14.35
C GLU A 284 1.55 -4.86 12.94
N ALA A 285 0.69 -4.63 11.94
CA ALA A 285 1.12 -4.46 10.56
C ALA A 285 2.08 -3.27 10.40
N ARG A 286 1.82 -2.13 11.03
CA ARG A 286 2.74 -0.97 11.02
C ARG A 286 4.12 -1.32 11.54
N LYS A 287 4.18 -1.98 12.70
CA LYS A 287 5.45 -2.47 13.25
C LYS A 287 6.16 -3.42 12.28
N SER A 288 5.41 -4.34 11.68
CA SER A 288 5.93 -5.29 10.68
C SER A 288 6.33 -4.64 9.36
N LEU A 289 5.74 -3.49 8.99
CA LEU A 289 6.14 -2.66 7.85
C LEU A 289 7.36 -1.79 8.15
N GLY A 290 7.87 -1.80 9.39
CA GLY A 290 8.94 -0.90 9.84
C GLY A 290 8.48 0.52 10.14
N VAL A 291 7.17 0.78 10.22
CA VAL A 291 6.62 2.08 10.60
C VAL A 291 6.47 2.14 12.13
N SER A 292 7.31 2.93 12.79
CA SER A 292 7.36 2.98 14.26
C SER A 292 7.75 4.35 14.79
N GLN A 293 7.36 4.66 16.03
CA GLN A 293 7.92 5.77 16.78
C GLN A 293 9.29 5.34 17.31
N ILE A 294 10.32 6.14 17.05
CA ILE A 294 11.64 5.95 17.65
C ILE A 294 11.74 6.95 18.80
N GLN A 295 11.91 6.45 20.02
CA GLN A 295 12.37 7.28 21.13
C GLN A 295 13.86 7.56 20.87
N GLY A 296 14.20 8.84 20.72
CA GLY A 296 15.59 9.29 20.58
C GLY A 296 16.37 9.16 21.88
#